data_AF-A0A1H7XZT7-F1
#
_entry.id   AF-A0A1H7XZT7-F1
#
_cell.length_a   1.000
_cell.length_b   1.000
_cell.length_c   1.000
_cell.angle_alpha   90.00
_cell.angle_beta   90.00
_cell.angle_gamma   90.00
#
_symmetry.space_group_name_H-M   'P 1'
#
loop_
_entity.id
_entity.type
_entity.pdbx_description
1 polymer ?
#
loop_
_entity_poly.entity_id
_entity_poly.type
_entity_poly.pdbx_seq_one_letter_code
_entity_poly.pdbx_strand_id
1 'polypeptide(L)'
;MTASSALRHPAAIRAGTMTVPQGTPRVCAVRLIDRRTGTTHRINGAPLTIFTRRPDEAIAELMEGRDPTVWEARVEVIEKEVRR
;
A
#
# COMPACT_ATOMS: atom_id res chain seq x y z
N MET A 1 39.59 -18.70 -22.62
CA MET A 1 38.71 -17.71 -23.28
C MET A 1 37.27 -18.16 -23.04
N THR A 2 36.59 -17.61 -22.02
CA THR A 2 35.55 -16.55 -22.12
C THR A 2 34.31 -17.02 -22.92
N ALA A 3 33.06 -16.96 -22.44
CA ALA A 3 32.46 -16.28 -21.30
C ALA A 3 31.00 -16.75 -21.04
N SER A 4 30.47 -16.36 -19.88
CA SER A 4 29.12 -15.81 -19.61
C SER A 4 27.84 -16.63 -19.92
N SER A 5 27.02 -16.96 -18.91
CA SER A 5 25.96 -16.11 -18.28
C SER A 5 24.62 -16.24 -19.04
N ALA A 6 23.41 -16.32 -18.47
CA ALA A 6 22.89 -16.11 -17.12
C ALA A 6 21.61 -16.98 -16.94
N LEU A 7 21.29 -17.29 -15.67
CA LEU A 7 20.03 -17.87 -15.24
C LEU A 7 18.82 -17.06 -15.74
N ARG A 8 17.87 -17.74 -16.37
CA ARG A 8 16.48 -17.30 -16.53
C ARG A 8 15.81 -17.25 -15.17
N HIS A 9 15.16 -16.15 -14.81
CA HIS A 9 13.83 -16.06 -14.17
C HIS A 9 13.34 -14.59 -14.33
N PRO A 10 12.02 -14.35 -14.46
CA PRO A 10 11.35 -13.92 -13.25
C PRO A 10 9.95 -14.52 -13.05
N ALA A 11 9.74 -14.88 -11.77
CA ALA A 11 8.57 -14.66 -10.94
C ALA A 11 7.17 -14.77 -11.58
N ALA A 12 6.49 -15.85 -11.22
CA ALA A 12 5.03 -15.92 -11.29
C ALA A 12 4.42 -14.86 -10.37
N ILE A 13 3.68 -13.90 -10.94
CA ILE A 13 2.83 -12.99 -10.16
C ILE A 13 1.57 -13.78 -9.77
N ARG A 14 1.45 -14.12 -8.49
CA ARG A 14 0.16 -14.54 -7.93
C ARG A 14 -0.70 -13.29 -7.75
N ALA A 15 -1.71 -13.14 -8.60
CA ALA A 15 -2.83 -12.24 -8.33
C ALA A 15 -3.62 -12.82 -7.14
N GLY A 16 -3.41 -12.26 -5.95
CA GLY A 16 -4.29 -12.50 -4.82
C GLY A 16 -5.52 -11.62 -4.98
N THR A 17 -6.64 -12.18 -5.44
CA THR A 17 -7.95 -11.54 -5.32
C THR A 17 -8.28 -11.42 -3.83
N MET A 18 -8.18 -10.20 -3.31
CA MET A 18 -8.63 -9.88 -1.96
C MET A 18 -10.13 -9.64 -2.01
N THR A 19 -10.92 -10.65 -1.66
CA THR A 19 -12.36 -10.49 -1.43
C THR A 19 -12.55 -9.59 -0.20
N VAL A 20 -13.10 -8.39 -0.41
CA VAL A 20 -13.49 -7.50 0.69
C VAL A 20 -14.87 -7.93 1.22
N PRO A 21 -15.03 -8.22 2.53
CA PRO A 21 -16.32 -8.57 3.12
C PRO A 21 -17.23 -7.33 3.16
N GLN A 22 -18.48 -7.49 2.70
CA GLN A 22 -19.50 -6.45 2.78
C GLN A 22 -19.97 -6.27 4.22
N GLY A 23 -19.50 -5.21 4.87
CA GLY A 23 -20.00 -4.66 6.12
C GLY A 23 -20.01 -3.13 6.04
N THR A 24 -20.55 -2.45 7.05
CA THR A 24 -20.56 -0.98 7.16
C THR A 24 -19.17 -0.42 6.81
N PRO A 25 -19.06 0.62 5.95
CA PRO A 25 -17.76 1.09 5.50
C PRO A 25 -16.98 1.67 6.69
N ARG A 26 -15.98 0.92 7.13
CA ARG A 26 -15.17 1.25 8.30
C ARG A 26 -14.24 2.41 7.98
N VAL A 27 -14.03 3.31 8.94
CA VAL A 27 -12.99 4.34 8.80
C VAL A 27 -11.61 3.68 8.76
N CYS A 28 -10.83 4.02 7.75
CA CYS A 28 -9.46 3.56 7.52
C CYS A 28 -8.48 4.73 7.58
N ALA A 29 -7.27 4.48 8.08
CA ALA A 29 -6.09 5.30 7.85
C ALA A 29 -5.33 4.74 6.64
N VAL A 30 -5.02 5.60 5.67
CA VAL A 30 -4.15 5.29 4.53
C VAL A 30 -2.88 6.11 4.68
N ARG A 31 -1.73 5.44 4.70
CA ARG A 31 -0.40 6.05 4.80
C ARG A 31 0.44 5.70 3.59
N LEU A 32 1.25 6.64 3.11
CA LEU A 32 2.24 6.39 2.08
C LEU A 32 3.56 5.99 2.73
N ILE A 33 4.13 4.86 2.33
CA ILE A 33 5.35 4.28 2.90
C ILE A 33 6.43 4.22 1.82
N ASP A 34 7.65 4.67 2.15
CA ASP A 34 8.82 4.43 1.31
C ASP A 34 9.30 2.99 1.52
N ARG A 35 9.20 2.14 0.51
CA ARG A 35 9.58 0.72 0.56
C ARG A 35 11.07 0.52 0.85
N ARG A 36 11.93 1.49 0.49
CA ARG A 36 13.38 1.38 0.68
C ARG A 36 13.78 1.56 2.15
N THR A 37 12.99 2.32 2.90
CA THR A 37 13.29 2.68 4.31
C THR A 37 12.24 2.18 5.30
N GLY A 38 11.10 1.69 4.82
CA GLY A 38 9.94 1.32 5.64
C GLY A 38 9.25 2.50 6.33
N THR A 39 9.66 3.74 6.03
CA THR A 39 9.21 4.92 6.78
C THR A 39 7.96 5.53 6.15
N THR A 40 7.06 6.05 6.98
CA THR A 40 5.91 6.83 6.50
C THR A 40 6.37 8.15 5.89
N HIS A 41 5.88 8.45 4.70
CA HIS A 41 6.11 9.72 4.03
C HIS A 41 5.64 10.88 4.89
N ARG A 42 6.45 11.94 4.98
CA ARG A 42 6.19 13.12 5.80
C ARG A 42 6.18 14.37 4.92
N ILE A 43 5.26 15.28 5.19
CA ILE A 43 5.21 16.63 4.60
C ILE A 43 5.46 17.61 5.74
N ASN A 44 6.47 18.47 5.60
CA ASN A 44 6.88 19.43 6.63
C ASN A 44 7.08 18.77 8.02
N GLY A 45 7.63 17.55 8.04
CA GLY A 45 7.88 16.78 9.27
C GLY A 45 6.66 16.00 9.82
N ALA A 46 5.45 16.29 9.36
CA ALA A 46 4.23 15.59 9.78
C ALA A 46 3.96 14.35 8.89
N PRO A 47 3.58 13.20 9.46
CA PRO A 47 3.25 12.01 8.67
C PRO A 47 2.00 12.24 7.82
N LEU A 48 2.08 11.94 6.53
CA LEU A 48 0.93 12.01 5.64
C LEU A 48 0.01 10.82 5.92
N THR A 49 -1.17 11.10 6.46
CA THR A 49 -2.22 10.11 6.74
C THR A 49 -3.55 10.63 6.22
N ILE A 50 -4.23 9.83 5.38
CA ILE A 50 -5.59 10.12 4.91
C ILE A 50 -6.57 9.24 5.70
N PHE A 51 -7.57 9.86 6.33
CA PHE A 51 -8.66 9.14 6.96
C PHE A 51 -9.86 9.08 6.01
N THR A 52 -10.31 7.88 5.66
CA THR A 52 -11.36 7.70 4.65
C THR A 52 -12.18 6.43 4.91
N ARG A 53 -13.40 6.41 4.41
CA ARG A 53 -14.23 5.19 4.28
C ARG A 53 -14.11 4.53 2.91
N ARG A 54 -13.36 5.17 2.00
CA ARG A 54 -13.10 4.74 0.62
C ARG A 54 -11.58 4.60 0.44
N PRO A 55 -10.96 3.55 1.00
CA PRO A 55 -9.50 3.40 0.99
C PRO A 55 -8.95 3.26 -0.43
N ASP A 56 -9.67 2.63 -1.36
CA ASP A 56 -9.20 2.41 -2.74
C ASP A 56 -9.01 3.72 -3.51
N GLU A 57 -9.95 4.66 -3.38
CA GLU A 57 -9.83 6.00 -3.97
C GLU A 57 -8.61 6.75 -3.41
N ALA A 58 -8.44 6.76 -2.08
CA ALA A 58 -7.30 7.41 -1.45
C ALA A 58 -5.96 6.77 -1.81
N ILE A 59 -5.92 5.45 -2.03
CA ILE A 59 -4.73 4.75 -2.53
C ILE A 59 -4.41 5.21 -3.95
N ALA A 60 -5.40 5.27 -4.84
CA ALA A 60 -5.21 5.70 -6.20
C ALA A 60 -4.65 7.12 -6.27
N GLU A 61 -5.23 8.05 -5.51
CA GLU A 61 -4.76 9.44 -5.40
C GLU A 61 -3.33 9.53 -4.82
N LEU A 62 -3.03 8.79 -3.74
CA LEU A 62 -1.70 8.82 -3.13
C LEU A 62 -0.61 8.25 -4.04
N MET A 63 -0.94 7.25 -4.85
CA MET A 63 -0.02 6.54 -5.73
C MET A 63 0.05 7.16 -7.13
N GLU A 64 -0.80 8.13 -7.46
CA GLU A 64 -0.79 8.79 -8.76
C GLU A 64 0.57 9.42 -9.06
N GLY A 65 1.14 9.08 -10.22
CA GLY A 65 2.47 9.54 -10.63
C GLY A 65 3.64 8.99 -9.80
N ARG A 66 3.43 8.00 -8.94
CA ARG A 66 4.48 7.39 -8.10
C ARG A 66 4.91 6.03 -8.60
N ASP A 67 6.20 5.74 -8.45
CA ASP A 67 6.76 4.42 -8.73
C ASP A 67 6.36 3.42 -7.62
N PRO A 68 5.60 2.34 -7.94
CA PRO A 68 5.17 1.34 -6.95
C PRO A 68 6.31 0.45 -6.43
N THR A 69 7.49 0.46 -7.06
CA THR A 69 8.70 -0.21 -6.52
C THR A 69 9.33 0.58 -5.38
N VAL A 70 9.08 1.90 -5.32
CA VAL A 70 9.58 2.81 -4.28
C VAL A 70 8.51 3.09 -3.23
N TRP A 71 7.25 3.22 -3.64
CA TRP A 71 6.16 3.65 -2.78
C TRP A 71 5.11 2.57 -2.56
N GLU A 72 4.53 2.54 -1.37
CA GLU A 72 3.43 1.67 -0.99
C GLU A 72 2.37 2.47 -0.23
N ALA A 73 1.09 2.32 -0.60
CA ALA A 73 -0.01 2.78 0.22
C ALA A 73 -0.43 1.66 1.20
N ARG A 74 -0.40 1.94 2.50
CA ARG A 74 -0.76 0.99 3.55
C ARG A 74 -2.05 1.43 4.24
N VAL A 75 -3.01 0.51 4.28
CA VAL A 75 -4.34 0.72 4.87
C VAL A 75 -4.40 0.08 6.25
N GLU A 76 -4.93 0.80 7.22
CA GLU A 76 -5.22 0.33 8.58
C GLU A 76 -6.66 0.69 8.93
N VAL A 77 -7.48 -0.31 9.29
CA VAL A 77 -8.86 -0.07 9.76
C VAL A 77 -8.83 0.44 11.20
N ILE A 78 -9.50 1.55 11.47
CA ILE A 78 -9.45 2.25 12.77
C ILE A 78 -10.61 1.84 13.67
N GLU A 79 -11.74 1.44 13.08
CA GLU A 79 -12.90 1.05 13.88
C GLU A 79 -12.61 -0.21 14.68
N LYS A 80 -12.43 -0.03 16.00
CA LYS A 80 -12.59 -1.10 16.98
C LYS A 80 -14.00 -1.67 16.83
N GLU A 81 -14.10 -3.00 16.74
CA GLU A 81 -15.33 -3.70 17.08
C GLU A 81 -15.72 -3.31 18.51
N VAL A 82 -16.64 -2.36 18.67
CA VAL A 82 -17.43 -2.28 19.90
C VAL A 82 -18.41 -3.44 19.80
N ARG A 83 -17.99 -4.62 20.26
CA ARG A 83 -18.93 -5.71 20.53
C ARG A 83 -19.81 -5.24 21.68
N ARG A 84 -21.07 -4.91 21.36
CA ARG A 84 -22.11 -4.64 22.36
C ARG A 84 -22.65 -5.97 22.87
#